data_AF-A0A6I8N9S0-F1
#
_entry.id   AF-A0A6I8N9S0-F1
#
_cell.length_a   1.000
_cell.length_b   1.000
_cell.length_c   1.000
_cell.angle_alpha   90.00
_cell.angle_beta   90.00
_cell.angle_gamma   90.00
#
_symmetry.space_group_name_H-M   'P 1'
#
loop_
_entity.id
_entity.type
_entity.pdbx_description
1 polymer ?
#
loop_
_entity_poly.entity_id
_entity_poly.type
_entity_poly.pdbx_seq_one_letter_code
_entity_poly.pdbx_strand_id
1 'polypeptide(L)'
;MTTINELPENILLELFSLVPARELLLRCRPVCSLWRDVIDLPSLWKRKCQREGFISDRWDRPVADWKIFYFLCSLKKNLIRNPCAEGGRETLLALGTEVVRAPGAVHGQMFCSLCRSAWAII
;
A
#
# COMPACT_ATOMS: atom_id res chain seq x y z
N MET A 1 -32.33 -19.23 -12.90
CA MET A 1 -31.59 -18.61 -11.77
C MET A 1 -30.33 -18.04 -12.36
N THR A 2 -30.15 -16.72 -12.32
CA THR A 2 -28.93 -16.08 -12.82
C THR A 2 -27.81 -16.29 -11.80
N THR A 3 -26.71 -16.89 -12.24
CA THR A 3 -25.53 -17.07 -11.40
C THR A 3 -24.58 -15.89 -11.56
N ILE A 4 -23.75 -15.59 -10.55
CA ILE A 4 -22.76 -14.52 -10.64
C ILE A 4 -21.79 -14.70 -11.83
N ASN A 5 -21.59 -15.95 -12.27
CA ASN A 5 -20.70 -16.29 -13.39
C ASN A 5 -21.28 -15.93 -14.76
N GLU A 6 -22.58 -15.61 -14.85
CA GLU A 6 -23.23 -15.13 -16.08
C GLU A 6 -23.12 -13.60 -16.23
N LEU A 7 -22.57 -12.91 -15.22
CA LEU A 7 -22.36 -11.47 -15.30
C LEU A 7 -21.24 -11.15 -16.30
N PRO A 8 -21.36 -10.03 -17.04
CA PRO A 8 -20.29 -9.52 -17.87
C PRO A 8 -18.98 -9.34 -17.09
N GLU A 9 -17.85 -9.58 -17.75
CA GLU A 9 -16.51 -9.52 -17.13
C GLU A 9 -16.22 -8.18 -16.44
N ASN A 10 -16.64 -7.07 -17.05
CA ASN A 10 -16.46 -5.75 -16.47
C ASN A 10 -17.22 -5.57 -15.15
N ILE A 11 -18.38 -6.22 -14.99
CA ILE A 11 -19.14 -6.20 -13.73
C ILE A 11 -18.42 -7.06 -12.68
N LEU A 12 -17.91 -8.22 -13.06
CA LEU A 12 -17.09 -9.05 -12.16
C LEU A 12 -15.83 -8.32 -11.68
N LEU A 13 -15.15 -7.61 -12.57
CA LEU A 13 -13.99 -6.79 -12.24
C LEU A 13 -14.35 -5.69 -11.22
N GLU A 14 -15.45 -4.97 -11.45
CA GLU A 14 -15.94 -3.97 -10.50
C GLU A 14 -16.26 -4.58 -9.14
N LEU A 15 -16.96 -5.72 -9.11
CA LEU A 15 -17.28 -6.42 -7.86
C LEU A 15 -16.02 -6.87 -7.13
N PHE A 16 -15.08 -7.51 -7.82
CA PHE A 16 -13.82 -7.95 -7.20
C PHE A 16 -12.97 -6.78 -6.75
N SER A 17 -13.04 -5.62 -7.41
CA SER A 17 -12.29 -4.43 -6.97
C SER A 17 -12.69 -3.96 -5.56
N LEU A 18 -13.93 -4.25 -5.14
CA LEU A 18 -14.46 -3.94 -3.81
C LEU A 18 -14.02 -4.94 -2.73
N VAL A 19 -13.56 -6.14 -3.12
CA VAL A 19 -13.14 -7.18 -2.18
C VAL A 19 -11.70 -6.90 -1.70
N PRO A 20 -11.39 -7.13 -0.40
CA PRO A 20 -10.01 -7.02 0.09
C PRO A 20 -9.06 -7.94 -0.68
N ALA A 21 -7.88 -7.43 -1.03
CA ALA A 21 -6.94 -8.14 -1.90
C ALA A 21 -6.52 -9.52 -1.37
N ARG A 22 -6.38 -9.65 -0.04
CA ARG A 22 -6.07 -10.92 0.60
C ARG A 22 -7.17 -11.96 0.39
N GLU A 23 -8.44 -11.55 0.50
CA GLU A 23 -9.59 -12.43 0.30
C GLU A 23 -9.73 -12.82 -1.17
N LEU A 24 -9.44 -11.90 -2.10
CA LEU A 24 -9.40 -12.21 -3.53
C LEU A 24 -8.45 -13.37 -3.84
N LEU A 25 -7.24 -13.34 -3.28
CA LEU A 25 -6.22 -14.34 -3.58
C LEU A 25 -6.45 -15.67 -2.87
N LEU A 26 -6.91 -15.64 -1.62
CA LEU A 26 -7.05 -16.86 -0.81
C LEU A 26 -8.38 -17.56 -1.00
N ARG A 27 -9.46 -16.80 -1.23
CA ARG A 27 -10.83 -17.35 -1.26
C ARG A 27 -11.51 -17.24 -2.62
N CYS A 28 -11.34 -16.13 -3.34
CA CYS A 28 -12.05 -15.92 -4.61
C CYS A 28 -11.34 -16.59 -5.79
N ARG A 29 -10.01 -16.48 -5.89
CA ARG A 29 -9.19 -17.08 -6.96
C ARG A 29 -9.35 -18.60 -7.12
N PRO A 30 -9.51 -19.42 -6.06
CA PRO A 30 -9.74 -20.86 -6.23
C PRO A 30 -11.19 -21.27 -6.57
N VAL A 31 -12.16 -20.35 -6.59
CA VAL A 31 -13.59 -20.68 -6.79
C VAL A 31 -13.83 -21.36 -8.14
N CYS A 32 -13.37 -20.75 -9.23
CA CYS A 32 -13.47 -21.29 -10.59
C CYS A 32 -12.45 -20.61 -11.53
N SER A 33 -12.33 -21.11 -12.76
CA SER A 33 -11.42 -20.53 -13.77
C SER A 33 -11.78 -19.08 -14.11
N LEU A 34 -13.07 -18.79 -14.33
CA LEU A 34 -13.53 -17.42 -14.64
C LEU A 34 -13.06 -16.41 -13.59
N TRP A 35 -13.21 -16.73 -12.31
CA TRP A 35 -12.77 -15.83 -11.23
C TRP A 35 -11.26 -15.68 -11.19
N ARG A 36 -10.52 -16.78 -11.40
CA ARG A 36 -9.06 -16.73 -11.50
C ARG A 36 -8.62 -15.81 -12.63
N ASP A 37 -9.22 -15.97 -13.81
CA ASP A 37 -8.85 -15.22 -15.00
C ASP A 37 -9.09 -13.72 -14.78
N VAL A 38 -10.26 -13.34 -14.24
CA VAL A 38 -10.56 -11.94 -13.89
C VAL A 38 -9.65 -11.41 -12.77
N ILE A 39 -9.33 -12.22 -11.76
CA ILE A 39 -8.47 -11.80 -10.63
C ILE A 39 -7.02 -11.62 -11.07
N ASP A 40 -6.55 -12.40 -12.03
CA ASP A 40 -5.19 -12.32 -12.55
C ASP A 40 -5.04 -11.21 -13.62
N LEU A 41 -6.13 -10.56 -14.04
CA LEU A 41 -6.07 -9.41 -14.96
C LEU A 41 -5.38 -8.19 -14.32
N PRO A 42 -4.45 -7.53 -15.04
CA PRO A 42 -3.83 -6.29 -14.56
C PRO A 42 -4.82 -5.14 -14.32
N SER A 43 -5.91 -5.11 -15.09
CA SER A 43 -6.97 -4.09 -15.00
C SER A 43 -7.66 -4.08 -13.64
N LEU A 44 -7.84 -5.23 -12.99
CA LEU A 44 -8.40 -5.32 -11.64
C LEU A 44 -7.51 -4.59 -10.63
N TRP A 45 -6.21 -4.90 -10.63
CA TRP A 45 -5.26 -4.33 -9.67
C TRP A 45 -5.04 -2.84 -9.91
N LYS A 46 -5.01 -2.40 -11.18
CA LYS A 46 -5.03 -0.98 -11.53
C LYS A 46 -6.27 -0.27 -10.99
N ARG A 47 -7.45 -0.87 -11.15
CA ARG A 47 -8.72 -0.33 -10.63
C ARG A 47 -8.72 -0.22 -9.10
N LYS A 48 -8.18 -1.21 -8.40
CA LYS A 48 -8.00 -1.14 -6.94
C LYS A 48 -7.06 -0.01 -6.55
N CYS A 49 -5.94 0.17 -7.25
CA CYS A 49 -5.03 1.29 -7.02
C CYS A 49 -5.71 2.66 -7.18
N GLN A 50 -6.58 2.82 -8.18
CA GLN A 50 -7.35 4.07 -8.38
C GLN A 50 -8.34 4.30 -7.24
N ARG A 51 -9.11 3.26 -6.87
CA ARG A 51 -10.12 3.34 -5.81
C ARG A 51 -9.51 3.67 -4.44
N GLU A 52 -8.32 3.14 -4.15
CA GLU A 52 -7.61 3.35 -2.89
C GLU A 52 -6.70 4.59 -2.92
N GLY A 53 -6.67 5.34 -4.04
CA GLY A 53 -5.92 6.58 -4.17
C GLY A 53 -4.41 6.42 -4.32
N PHE A 54 -3.92 5.21 -4.64
CA PHE A 54 -2.49 4.97 -4.90
C PHE A 54 -2.04 5.57 -6.23
N ILE A 55 -2.95 5.67 -7.20
CA ILE A 55 -2.69 6.30 -8.51
C ILE A 55 -3.84 7.24 -8.88
N SER A 56 -3.54 8.28 -9.66
CA SER A 56 -4.56 9.15 -10.24
C SER A 56 -5.12 8.58 -11.55
N ASP A 57 -6.25 9.12 -12.01
CA ASP A 57 -6.87 8.73 -13.28
C ASP A 57 -5.96 8.97 -14.50
N ARG A 58 -5.00 9.90 -14.38
CA ARG A 58 -4.05 10.27 -15.44
C ARG A 58 -2.69 9.58 -15.32
N TRP A 59 -2.61 8.48 -14.58
CA TRP A 59 -1.35 7.75 -14.43
C TRP A 59 -0.81 7.24 -15.78
N ASP A 60 0.36 7.74 -16.18
CA ASP A 60 1.01 7.39 -17.47
C ASP A 60 2.20 6.44 -17.35
N ARG A 61 2.70 6.22 -16.12
CA ARG A 61 3.95 5.48 -15.93
C ARG A 61 3.72 3.98 -16.16
N PRO A 62 4.59 3.31 -16.92
CA PRO A 62 4.48 1.87 -17.10
C PRO A 62 4.65 1.16 -15.76
N VAL A 63 3.79 0.18 -15.49
CA VAL A 63 3.86 -0.70 -14.32
C VAL A 63 4.01 -2.12 -14.83
N ALA A 64 5.10 -2.78 -14.47
CA ALA A 64 5.41 -4.13 -14.93
C ALA A 64 4.40 -5.17 -14.41
N ASP A 65 4.06 -5.07 -13.12
CA ASP A 65 3.07 -5.94 -12.47
C ASP A 65 2.20 -5.11 -11.53
N TRP A 66 0.93 -4.92 -11.91
CA TRP A 66 -0.04 -4.14 -11.16
C TRP A 66 -0.41 -4.77 -9.82
N LYS A 67 -0.36 -6.11 -9.73
CA LYS A 67 -0.66 -6.84 -8.49
C LYS A 67 0.44 -6.61 -7.47
N ILE A 68 1.70 -6.76 -7.86
CA ILE A 68 2.85 -6.46 -6.99
C ILE A 68 2.82 -4.99 -6.57
N PHE A 69 2.62 -4.08 -7.53
CA PHE A 69 2.53 -2.64 -7.27
C PHE A 69 1.46 -2.31 -6.22
N TYR A 70 0.26 -2.87 -6.37
CA TYR A 70 -0.82 -2.68 -5.40
C TYR A 70 -0.40 -3.09 -3.98
N PHE A 71 0.20 -4.27 -3.81
CA PHE A 71 0.62 -4.73 -2.49
C PHE A 71 1.69 -3.83 -1.87
N LEU A 72 2.67 -3.39 -2.66
CA LEU A 72 3.70 -2.46 -2.19
C LEU A 72 3.10 -1.13 -1.72
N CYS A 73 2.14 -0.57 -2.47
CA CYS A 73 1.42 0.64 -2.06
C CYS A 73 0.58 0.42 -0.80
N SER A 74 -0.18 -0.68 -0.74
CA SER A 74 -1.06 -0.98 0.41
C SER A 74 -0.30 -1.22 1.71
N LEU A 75 0.95 -1.69 1.62
CA LEU A 75 1.82 -1.96 2.76
C LEU A 75 2.77 -0.80 3.08
N LYS A 76 2.73 0.28 2.29
CA LYS A 76 3.60 1.44 2.45
C LYS A 76 3.25 2.18 3.75
N LYS A 77 4.03 1.91 4.78
CA LYS A 77 4.00 2.61 6.07
C LYS A 77 5.40 2.74 6.60
N ASN A 78 5.62 3.70 7.49
CA ASN A 78 6.89 3.79 8.19
C ASN A 78 7.07 2.53 9.05
N LEU A 79 8.12 1.74 8.74
CA LEU A 79 8.47 0.55 9.50
C LEU A 79 9.32 0.89 10.72
N ILE A 80 9.86 2.10 10.80
CA ILE A 80 10.56 2.62 11.96
C ILE A 80 9.51 3.06 12.99
N ARG A 81 9.62 2.49 14.19
CA ARG A 81 8.79 2.87 15.31
C ARG A 81 9.31 4.18 15.90
N ASN A 82 8.42 5.16 16.08
CA ASN A 82 8.73 6.48 16.64
C ASN A 82 9.87 7.25 15.92
N PRO A 83 9.74 7.52 14.61
CA PRO A 83 10.78 8.21 13.83
C PRO A 83 11.07 9.65 14.32
N CYS A 84 10.07 10.32 14.91
CA CYS A 84 10.16 11.72 15.34
C CYS A 84 10.30 11.90 16.86
N ALA A 85 10.55 10.83 17.62
CA ALA A 85 10.64 10.88 19.08
C ALA A 85 9.43 11.55 19.79
N GLU A 86 8.24 11.57 19.16
CA GLU A 86 7.05 12.27 19.67
C GLU A 86 6.49 11.63 20.95
N GLY A 87 6.80 10.35 21.19
CA GLY A 87 6.32 9.58 22.34
C GLY A 87 7.13 9.72 23.63
N GLY A 88 8.00 10.72 23.77
CA GLY A 88 8.88 10.84 24.95
C GLY A 88 9.90 9.71 25.08
N ARG A 89 10.81 9.84 26.05
CA ARG A 89 12.01 8.97 26.20
C ARG A 89 11.65 7.50 26.51
N GLU A 90 10.40 7.22 26.86
CA GLU A 90 9.89 5.88 27.16
C GLU A 90 9.90 4.90 25.97
N THR A 91 9.91 5.39 24.72
CA THR A 91 9.85 4.50 23.53
C THR A 91 11.18 4.29 22.81
N LEU A 92 12.26 4.95 23.26
CA LEU A 92 13.60 4.84 22.65
C LEU A 92 14.44 3.64 23.17
N LEU A 93 13.95 2.88 24.16
CA LEU A 93 14.70 1.76 24.76
C LEU A 93 14.93 0.56 23.83
N ALA A 94 14.46 0.58 22.57
CA ALA A 94 14.61 -0.55 21.66
C ALA A 94 15.87 -0.51 20.78
N LEU A 95 16.55 0.63 20.62
CA LEU A 95 17.75 0.71 19.79
C LEU A 95 18.69 1.70 20.45
N GLY A 96 19.88 1.24 20.89
CA GLY A 96 20.91 2.08 21.52
C GLY A 96 21.49 3.13 20.58
N THR A 97 20.69 4.13 20.20
CA THR A 97 21.08 5.24 19.35
C THR A 97 21.24 6.50 20.21
N GLU A 98 22.46 7.03 20.24
CA GLU A 98 22.75 8.29 20.92
C GLU A 98 22.04 9.45 20.23
N VAL A 99 21.29 10.22 21.01
CA VAL A 99 20.54 11.39 20.54
C VAL A 99 21.52 12.56 20.40
N VAL A 100 22.05 12.79 19.20
CA VAL A 100 22.93 13.94 18.91
C VAL A 100 22.08 15.17 18.55
N ARG A 101 22.35 16.29 19.21
CA ARG A 101 21.70 17.59 18.98
C ARG A 101 22.16 18.17 17.64
N ALA A 102 21.22 18.39 16.71
CA ALA A 102 21.53 19.02 15.43
C ALA A 102 21.88 20.51 15.61
N PRO A 103 22.99 21.02 15.04
CA PRO A 103 23.30 22.45 15.08
C PRO A 103 22.38 23.21 14.13
N GLY A 104 21.66 24.22 14.66
CA GLY A 104 20.78 25.11 13.89
C GLY A 104 19.26 24.91 14.09
N ALA A 105 18.81 24.12 15.06
CA ALA A 105 17.39 23.96 15.37
C ALA A 105 16.80 25.23 16.03
N VAL A 106 15.97 25.96 15.30
CA VAL A 106 15.04 26.95 15.88
C VAL A 106 13.97 26.19 16.66
N HIS A 107 13.73 26.66 17.88
CA HIS A 107 12.79 26.18 18.90
C HIS A 107 11.81 25.05 18.47
N GLY A 108 11.99 23.87 19.09
CA GLY A 108 10.88 22.95 19.35
C GLY A 108 10.75 21.66 18.53
N GLN A 109 11.64 21.39 17.57
CA GLN A 109 11.57 20.15 16.77
C GLN A 109 12.90 19.38 16.78
N MET A 110 13.00 18.34 17.62
CA MET A 110 14.07 17.35 17.53
C MET A 110 13.72 16.34 16.42
N PHE A 111 14.22 16.56 15.21
CA PHE A 111 14.16 15.53 14.18
C PHE A 111 15.41 14.67 14.21
N CYS A 112 15.21 13.34 14.23
CA CYS A 112 16.28 12.38 13.97
C CYS A 112 16.83 12.62 12.55
N SER A 113 18.15 12.64 12.38
CA SER A 113 18.82 12.84 11.08
C SER A 113 18.40 11.79 10.04
N LEU A 114 17.90 10.61 10.47
CA LEU A 114 17.31 9.59 9.60
C LEU A 114 15.97 10.00 8.95
N CYS A 115 15.22 10.95 9.52
CA CYS A 115 13.90 11.33 8.98
C CYS A 115 13.97 12.09 7.65
N ARG A 116 15.07 12.81 7.36
CA ARG A 116 15.23 13.48 6.05
C ARG A 116 15.48 12.48 4.92
N SER A 117 16.21 11.41 5.19
CA SER A 117 16.54 10.39 4.17
C SER A 117 15.40 9.41 3.93
N ALA A 118 14.55 9.16 4.93
CA ALA A 118 13.41 8.24 4.79
C ALA A 118 12.29 8.78 3.87
N TRP A 119 12.18 10.09 3.68
CA TRP A 119 11.27 10.70 2.71
C TRP A 119 11.77 10.61 1.26
N ALA A 120 13.09 10.44 1.04
CA ALA A 120 13.70 10.44 -0.29
C ALA A 120 13.72 9.06 -0.98
N ILE A 121 13.31 8.00 -0.28
CA ILE A 121 13.18 6.63 -0.81
C ILE A 121 11.69 6.23 -0.96
N ILE A 122 10.78 7.19 -0.84
CA ILE A 122 9.31 7.00 -0.85
C ILE A 122 8.69 7.59 -2.09
#